data_AF-A0A529GDM0-F1
#
_entry.id   AF-A0A529GDM0-F1
#
_cell.length_a   1.000
_cell.length_b   1.000
_cell.length_c   1.000
_cell.angle_alpha   90.00
_cell.angle_beta   90.00
_cell.angle_gamma   90.00
#
_symmetry.space_group_name_H-M   'P 1'
#
loop_
_entity.id
_entity.type
_entity.pdbx_description
1 polymer ?
#
loop_
_entity_poly.entity_id
_entity_poly.type
_entity_poly.pdbx_seq_one_letter_code
_entity_poly.pdbx_strand_id
1 'polypeptide(L)'
;PVPSARFMGGREFSLLTDGQPQDWSEDDVAAVLARKALLLPSTQQGSGPFPHRQPQWLNADGTSGGERFVAISFYLALMTATCLELIGGDGPTTVEGPFARNRLFTGMLVAATARTVIASEAATGTSIGAALLASKETPAHSKVETIEPQADPIWAAYFRAWRRAVEARS
;
A
#
# COMPACT_ATOMS: atom_id res chain seq x y z
N PRO A 1 24.49 -8.49 5.07
CA PRO A 1 23.21 -7.86 5.46
C PRO A 1 22.29 -7.70 4.24
N VAL A 2 21.04 -8.16 4.33
CA VAL A 2 20.03 -7.90 3.29
C VAL A 2 19.34 -6.58 3.61
N PRO A 3 19.32 -5.59 2.70
CA PRO A 3 18.59 -4.34 2.90
C PRO A 3 17.13 -4.62 3.27
N SER A 4 16.67 -4.02 4.37
CA SER A 4 15.28 -4.17 4.82
C SER A 4 14.78 -2.88 5.45
N ALA A 5 13.50 -2.59 5.23
CA ALA A 5 12.78 -1.49 5.84
C ALA A 5 11.48 -2.03 6.45
N ARG A 6 11.05 -1.45 7.57
CA ARG A 6 9.86 -1.90 8.30
C ARG A 6 9.01 -0.70 8.67
N PHE A 7 7.71 -0.81 8.45
CA PHE A 7 6.70 0.09 9.00
C PHE A 7 5.52 -0.73 9.51
N MET A 8 4.75 -0.20 10.46
CA MET A 8 3.65 -0.94 11.10
C MET A 8 2.34 -0.85 10.30
N GLY A 9 2.35 -1.20 9.02
CA GLY A 9 1.21 -1.00 8.11
C GLY A 9 -0.10 -1.64 8.57
N GLY A 10 -0.05 -2.84 9.14
CA GLY A 10 -1.24 -3.48 9.72
C GLY A 10 -1.83 -2.71 10.90
N ARG A 11 -0.98 -2.12 11.76
CA ARG A 11 -1.42 -1.31 12.89
C ARG A 11 -2.02 0.02 12.43
N GLU A 12 -1.41 0.67 11.45
CA GLU A 12 -1.94 1.91 10.87
C GLU A 12 -3.28 1.67 10.18
N PHE A 13 -3.42 0.59 9.41
CA PHE A 13 -4.69 0.19 8.84
C PHE A 13 -5.75 0.03 9.92
N SER A 14 -5.50 -0.79 10.95
CA SER A 14 -6.45 -0.99 12.04
C SER A 14 -6.87 0.32 12.72
N LEU A 15 -5.93 1.23 12.99
CA LEU A 15 -6.24 2.52 13.62
C LEU A 15 -7.06 3.44 12.71
N LEU A 16 -6.74 3.47 11.41
CA LEU A 16 -7.40 4.36 10.43
C LEU A 16 -8.79 3.86 10.04
N THR A 17 -9.03 2.55 10.09
CA THR A 17 -10.31 1.93 9.72
C THR A 17 -11.20 1.60 10.92
N ASP A 18 -10.76 1.88 12.15
CA ASP A 18 -11.52 1.53 13.36
C ASP A 18 -12.87 2.26 13.39
N GLY A 19 -13.96 1.49 13.48
CA GLY A 19 -15.33 2.01 13.42
C GLY A 19 -15.70 2.71 12.09
N GLN A 20 -14.89 2.56 11.03
CA GLN A 20 -15.17 3.17 9.72
C GLN A 20 -15.67 2.13 8.69
N PRO A 21 -16.51 2.53 7.72
CA PRO A 21 -16.86 1.68 6.59
C PRO A 21 -15.62 1.31 5.79
N GLN A 22 -15.58 0.08 5.30
CA GLN A 22 -14.52 -0.39 4.38
C GLN A 22 -15.06 -0.67 2.97
N ASP A 23 -16.35 -0.47 2.76
CA ASP A 23 -16.99 -0.55 1.45
C ASP A 23 -16.64 0.70 0.64
N TRP A 24 -16.34 0.49 -0.63
CA TRP A 24 -15.99 1.55 -1.58
C TRP A 24 -16.53 1.20 -2.97
N SER A 25 -16.67 2.21 -3.80
CA SER A 25 -17.08 2.14 -5.19
C SER A 25 -16.02 2.75 -6.12
N GLU A 26 -16.09 2.44 -7.41
CA GLU A 26 -15.20 3.07 -8.40
C GLU A 26 -15.39 4.60 -8.46
N ASP A 27 -16.57 5.11 -8.12
CA ASP A 27 -16.83 6.55 -8.01
C ASP A 27 -16.05 7.17 -6.85
N ASP A 28 -15.92 6.48 -5.71
CA ASP A 28 -15.07 6.93 -4.59
C ASP A 28 -13.59 7.00 -5.04
N VAL A 29 -13.14 6.02 -5.83
CA VAL A 29 -11.77 5.99 -6.38
C VAL A 29 -11.53 7.17 -7.31
N ALA A 30 -12.45 7.40 -8.26
CA ALA A 30 -12.37 8.52 -9.19
C ALA A 30 -12.37 9.86 -8.44
N ALA A 31 -13.23 10.02 -7.43
CA ALA A 31 -13.31 11.24 -6.62
C ALA A 31 -12.01 11.51 -5.85
N VAL A 32 -11.44 10.50 -5.19
CA VAL A 32 -10.18 10.63 -4.44
C VAL A 32 -9.01 10.96 -5.36
N LEU A 33 -8.91 10.30 -6.52
CA LEU A 33 -7.87 10.55 -7.51
C LEU A 33 -7.97 11.95 -8.10
N ALA A 34 -9.17 12.38 -8.52
CA ALA A 34 -9.41 13.68 -9.12
C ALA A 34 -9.14 14.83 -8.13
N ARG A 35 -9.64 14.71 -6.90
CA ARG A 35 -9.47 15.71 -5.85
C ARG A 35 -8.07 15.71 -5.24
N LYS A 36 -7.35 14.59 -5.35
CA LYS A 36 -6.14 14.31 -4.58
C LYS A 36 -6.43 14.46 -3.09
N ALA A 37 -7.41 13.70 -2.59
CA ALA A 37 -7.67 13.57 -1.16
C ALA A 37 -6.58 12.69 -0.54
N LEU A 38 -5.60 13.30 0.13
CA LEU A 38 -4.38 12.63 0.58
C LEU A 38 -4.38 12.41 2.09
N LEU A 39 -3.88 11.26 2.52
CA LEU A 39 -3.36 11.07 3.87
C LEU A 39 -1.82 11.10 3.83
N LEU A 40 -1.23 12.00 4.60
CA LEU A 40 0.22 12.16 4.74
C LEU A 40 0.72 11.49 6.03
N PRO A 41 1.95 10.94 6.03
CA PRO A 41 2.51 10.26 7.18
C PRO A 41 2.87 11.19 8.34
N SER A 42 3.02 10.65 9.55
CA SER A 42 2.91 9.23 9.93
C SER A 42 1.77 8.99 10.92
N THR A 43 0.90 8.00 10.66
CA THR A 43 -0.18 7.67 11.59
C THR A 43 0.33 6.94 12.82
N GLN A 44 1.39 6.13 12.68
CA GLN A 44 2.10 5.50 13.79
C GLN A 44 3.51 6.11 13.91
N GLN A 45 3.81 6.71 15.06
CA GLN A 45 5.10 7.31 15.32
C GLN A 45 6.18 6.24 15.62
N GLY A 46 7.45 6.57 15.36
CA GLY A 46 8.60 5.74 15.71
C GLY A 46 8.89 4.57 14.77
N SER A 47 8.20 4.46 13.63
CA SER A 47 8.47 3.43 12.62
C SER A 47 8.30 3.95 11.18
N GLY A 48 8.78 3.19 10.20
CA GLY A 48 8.62 3.52 8.79
C GLY A 48 9.52 4.65 8.30
N PRO A 49 9.29 5.13 7.05
CA PRO A 49 10.15 6.09 6.38
C PRO A 49 10.06 7.52 6.96
N PHE A 50 9.03 7.81 7.76
CA PHE A 50 8.76 9.14 8.31
C PHE A 50 8.42 9.11 9.81
N PRO A 51 9.33 8.59 10.67
CA PRO A 51 8.99 8.17 12.04
C PRO A 51 8.60 9.30 13.01
N HIS A 52 8.84 10.57 12.65
CA HIS A 52 8.59 11.74 13.52
C HIS A 52 7.57 12.73 12.94
N ARG A 53 6.94 12.40 11.81
CA ARG A 53 5.99 13.31 11.14
C ARG A 53 4.58 13.11 11.68
N GLN A 54 3.87 14.19 11.96
CA GLN A 54 2.45 14.14 12.34
C GLN A 54 1.57 13.82 11.12
N PRO A 55 0.55 12.95 11.25
CA PRO A 55 -0.34 12.61 10.14
C PRO A 55 -1.20 13.82 9.76
N GLN A 56 -1.51 13.96 8.48
CA GLN A 56 -2.32 15.07 7.99
C GLN A 56 -3.17 14.64 6.81
N TRP A 57 -4.46 14.98 6.87
CA TRP A 57 -5.37 14.88 5.76
C TRP A 57 -5.32 16.15 4.91
N LEU A 58 -5.20 16.01 3.60
CA LEU A 58 -5.28 17.12 2.64
C LEU A 58 -6.43 16.88 1.67
N ASN A 59 -7.16 17.93 1.33
CA ASN A 59 -8.33 17.88 0.43
C ASN A 59 -9.34 16.79 0.82
N ALA A 60 -9.51 16.52 2.11
CA ALA A 60 -10.36 15.45 2.61
C ALA A 60 -11.70 15.95 3.19
N ASP A 61 -11.95 17.26 3.12
CA ASP A 61 -13.19 17.84 3.64
C ASP A 61 -14.40 17.29 2.87
N GLY A 62 -15.37 16.72 3.57
CA GLY A 62 -16.55 16.13 2.94
C GLY A 62 -16.31 14.78 2.25
N THR A 63 -15.17 14.09 2.48
CA THR A 63 -15.01 12.69 2.03
C THR A 63 -16.10 11.79 2.59
N SER A 64 -16.66 10.92 1.74
CA SER A 64 -17.46 9.77 2.17
C SER A 64 -16.61 8.76 2.98
N GLY A 65 -17.27 7.78 3.62
CA GLY A 65 -16.56 6.64 4.24
C GLY A 65 -15.76 5.82 3.23
N GLY A 66 -16.31 5.59 2.03
CA GLY A 66 -15.63 4.90 0.93
C GLY A 66 -14.41 5.67 0.43
N GLU A 67 -14.55 6.98 0.20
CA GLU A 67 -13.42 7.84 -0.18
C GLU A 67 -12.30 7.81 0.86
N ARG A 68 -12.64 7.81 2.16
CA ARG A 68 -11.63 7.67 3.22
C ARG A 68 -10.91 6.34 3.15
N PHE A 69 -11.65 5.25 2.97
CA PHE A 69 -11.04 3.92 2.85
C PHE A 69 -10.10 3.80 1.64
N VAL A 70 -10.48 4.41 0.52
CA VAL A 70 -9.62 4.55 -0.67
C VAL A 70 -8.33 5.28 -0.34
N ALA A 71 -8.43 6.47 0.25
CA ALA A 71 -7.25 7.29 0.57
C ALA A 71 -6.33 6.61 1.59
N ILE A 72 -6.87 5.88 2.58
CA ILE A 72 -6.10 5.07 3.55
C ILE A 72 -5.35 3.95 2.82
N SER A 73 -6.02 3.22 1.93
CA SER A 73 -5.41 2.12 1.18
C SER A 73 -4.28 2.61 0.27
N PHE A 74 -4.48 3.76 -0.38
CA PHE A 74 -3.44 4.42 -1.16
C PHE A 74 -2.26 4.86 -0.30
N TYR A 75 -2.52 5.50 0.84
CA TYR A 75 -1.47 5.92 1.76
C TYR A 75 -0.57 4.76 2.21
N LEU A 76 -1.15 3.61 2.56
CA LEU A 76 -0.38 2.43 2.97
C LEU A 76 0.49 1.89 1.83
N ALA A 77 -0.02 1.93 0.58
CA ALA A 77 0.76 1.56 -0.60
C ALA A 77 1.93 2.52 -0.83
N LEU A 78 1.71 3.83 -0.66
CA LEU A 78 2.75 4.85 -0.84
C LEU A 78 3.84 4.80 0.25
N MET A 79 3.45 4.50 1.49
CA MET A 79 4.40 4.21 2.57
C MET A 79 5.25 2.97 2.25
N THR A 80 4.63 1.93 1.70
CA THR A 80 5.32 0.70 1.26
C THR A 80 6.27 0.99 0.09
N ALA A 81 5.83 1.73 -0.93
CA ALA A 81 6.65 2.12 -2.06
C ALA A 81 7.89 2.91 -1.61
N THR A 82 7.71 3.84 -0.65
CA THR A 82 8.83 4.59 -0.07
C THR A 82 9.82 3.66 0.65
N CYS A 83 9.34 2.67 1.40
CA CYS A 83 10.21 1.66 2.03
C CYS A 83 11.01 0.85 1.00
N LEU A 84 10.39 0.48 -0.12
CA LEU A 84 11.04 -0.26 -1.20
C LEU A 84 12.11 0.58 -1.92
N GLU A 85 11.84 1.87 -2.11
CA GLU A 85 12.82 2.83 -2.67
C GLU A 85 14.04 2.95 -1.74
N LEU A 86 13.83 3.08 -0.42
CA LEU A 86 14.92 3.19 0.56
C LEU A 86 15.86 1.98 0.59
N ILE A 87 15.36 0.79 0.27
CA ILE A 87 16.19 -0.43 0.20
C ILE A 87 16.73 -0.72 -1.20
N GLY A 88 16.45 0.16 -2.19
CA GLY A 88 16.90 0.01 -3.56
C GLY A 88 16.25 -1.14 -4.33
N GLY A 89 15.01 -1.51 -4.02
CA GLY A 89 14.33 -2.60 -4.72
C GLY A 89 13.99 -2.23 -6.16
N ASP A 90 14.38 -3.06 -7.13
CA ASP A 90 14.26 -2.82 -8.58
C ASP A 90 13.41 -3.85 -9.35
N GLY A 91 13.16 -5.03 -8.77
CA GLY A 91 12.34 -6.09 -9.36
C GLY A 91 10.84 -6.06 -9.00
N PRO A 92 10.06 -7.07 -9.46
CA PRO A 92 8.65 -7.23 -9.10
C PRO A 92 8.43 -7.22 -7.58
N THR A 93 7.28 -6.70 -7.15
CA THR A 93 6.95 -6.60 -5.72
C THR A 93 5.93 -7.66 -5.34
N THR A 94 6.35 -8.64 -4.54
CA THR A 94 5.43 -9.64 -3.97
C THR A 94 4.71 -9.05 -2.75
N VAL A 95 3.38 -9.17 -2.71
CA VAL A 95 2.54 -8.76 -1.58
C VAL A 95 1.85 -10.00 -1.03
N GLU A 96 2.08 -10.29 0.25
CA GLU A 96 1.48 -11.43 0.94
C GLU A 96 0.53 -10.97 2.07
N GLY A 97 -0.38 -11.86 2.46
CA GLY A 97 -1.29 -11.64 3.58
C GLY A 97 -2.50 -10.75 3.23
N PRO A 98 -3.18 -10.16 4.24
CA PRO A 98 -4.46 -9.48 4.04
C PRO A 98 -4.44 -8.35 3.01
N PHE A 99 -3.32 -7.63 2.88
CA PHE A 99 -3.15 -6.54 1.90
C PHE A 99 -3.12 -7.03 0.45
N ALA A 100 -2.78 -8.30 0.19
CA ALA A 100 -2.84 -8.88 -1.15
C ALA A 100 -4.27 -8.85 -1.74
N ARG A 101 -5.31 -8.83 -0.88
CA ARG A 101 -6.72 -8.74 -1.29
C ARG A 101 -7.22 -7.31 -1.44
N ASN A 102 -6.45 -6.32 -1.00
CA ASN A 102 -6.84 -4.92 -1.11
C ASN A 102 -6.42 -4.38 -2.49
N ARG A 103 -7.36 -4.36 -3.44
CA ARG A 103 -7.13 -3.91 -4.82
C ARG A 103 -6.68 -2.45 -4.93
N LEU A 104 -7.12 -1.60 -4.00
CA LEU A 104 -6.71 -0.19 -3.94
C LEU A 104 -5.24 -0.08 -3.56
N PHE A 105 -4.81 -0.88 -2.58
CA PHE A 105 -3.41 -0.95 -2.16
C PHE A 105 -2.52 -1.50 -3.29
N THR A 106 -2.86 -2.64 -3.87
CA THR A 106 -2.03 -3.27 -4.91
C THR A 106 -1.97 -2.41 -6.16
N GLY A 107 -3.09 -1.82 -6.59
CA GLY A 107 -3.15 -0.89 -7.72
C GLY A 107 -2.30 0.36 -7.51
N MET A 108 -2.36 0.99 -6.33
CA MET A 108 -1.52 2.15 -6.03
C MET A 108 -0.04 1.79 -5.89
N LEU A 109 0.29 0.60 -5.36
CA LEU A 109 1.67 0.14 -5.24
C LEU A 109 2.32 -0.06 -6.61
N VAL A 110 1.58 -0.65 -7.55
CA VAL A 110 1.99 -0.74 -8.95
C VAL A 110 2.21 0.65 -9.54
N ALA A 111 1.26 1.58 -9.35
CA ALA A 111 1.36 2.92 -9.91
C ALA A 111 2.54 3.73 -9.33
N ALA A 112 2.82 3.59 -8.04
CA ALA A 112 3.90 4.30 -7.36
C ALA A 112 5.28 3.74 -7.69
N THR A 113 5.38 2.43 -7.90
CA THR A 113 6.66 1.77 -8.17
C THR A 113 6.95 1.60 -9.66
N ALA A 114 5.94 1.70 -10.53
CA ALA A 114 6.00 1.36 -11.95
C ALA A 114 6.53 -0.07 -12.20
N ARG A 115 6.30 -0.98 -11.26
CA ARG A 115 6.73 -2.39 -11.31
C ARG A 115 5.52 -3.30 -11.14
N THR A 116 5.63 -4.50 -11.72
CA THR A 116 4.64 -5.57 -11.54
C THR A 116 4.50 -5.92 -10.05
N VAL A 117 3.26 -6.06 -9.58
CA VAL A 117 2.95 -6.57 -8.24
C VAL A 117 2.42 -8.00 -8.35
N ILE A 118 2.94 -8.89 -7.52
CA ILE A 118 2.51 -10.28 -7.42
C ILE A 118 1.80 -10.44 -6.07
N ALA A 119 0.48 -10.42 -6.08
CA ALA A 119 -0.34 -10.56 -4.88
C ALA A 119 -0.60 -12.04 -4.61
N SER A 120 -0.21 -12.53 -3.43
CA SER A 120 -0.48 -13.90 -2.99
C SER A 120 -1.32 -13.88 -1.71
N GLU A 121 -2.47 -14.54 -1.77
CA GLU A 121 -3.35 -14.69 -0.61
C GLU A 121 -2.84 -15.73 0.41
N ALA A 122 -1.72 -16.43 0.12
CA ALA A 122 -1.12 -17.33 1.10
C ALA A 122 -0.69 -16.53 2.34
N ALA A 123 -1.30 -16.83 3.48
CA ALA A 123 -0.93 -16.27 4.77
C ALA A 123 0.40 -16.86 5.34
N THR A 124 1.23 -17.49 4.51
CA THR A 124 2.21 -18.47 4.98
C THR A 124 3.49 -18.55 4.12
N GLY A 125 4.08 -17.44 3.67
CA GLY A 125 5.46 -17.47 3.13
C GLY A 125 6.44 -18.21 4.09
N THR A 126 6.25 -18.06 5.40
CA THR A 126 7.02 -18.75 6.44
C THR A 126 6.71 -20.25 6.54
N SER A 127 5.43 -20.65 6.55
CA SER A 127 5.05 -22.06 6.70
C SER A 127 5.26 -22.87 5.41
N ILE A 128 5.08 -22.24 4.24
CA ILE A 128 5.44 -22.81 2.93
C ILE A 128 6.95 -22.94 2.81
N GLY A 129 7.72 -21.94 3.23
CA GLY A 129 9.18 -22.02 3.26
C GLY A 129 9.69 -23.15 4.16
N ALA A 130 9.09 -23.31 5.36
CA ALA A 130 9.40 -24.42 6.26
C ALA A 130 8.99 -25.78 5.67
N ALA A 131 7.83 -25.87 5.01
CA ALA A 131 7.36 -27.09 4.37
C ALA A 131 8.22 -27.49 3.15
N LEU A 132 8.64 -26.54 2.32
CA LEU A 132 9.53 -26.79 1.18
C LEU A 132 10.93 -27.26 1.60
N LEU A 133 11.40 -26.83 2.77
CA LEU A 133 12.63 -27.37 3.37
C LEU A 133 12.44 -28.79 3.93
N ALA A 134 11.22 -29.13 4.38
CA ALA A 134 10.91 -30.40 5.04
C ALA A 134 10.39 -31.50 4.08
N SER A 135 9.80 -31.14 2.94
CA SER A 135 9.20 -32.06 1.97
C SER A 135 9.45 -31.58 0.53
N LYS A 136 9.78 -32.52 -0.38
CA LYS A 136 9.97 -32.27 -1.84
C LYS A 136 8.67 -32.03 -2.61
N GLU A 137 7.52 -32.00 -1.93
CA GLU A 137 6.22 -31.80 -2.56
C GLU A 137 5.84 -30.32 -2.58
N THR A 138 5.45 -29.85 -3.76
CA THR A 138 4.98 -28.49 -3.99
C THR A 138 3.61 -28.30 -3.32
N PRO A 139 3.45 -27.40 -2.32
CA PRO A 139 2.15 -27.14 -1.72
C PRO A 139 1.18 -26.59 -2.77
N ALA A 140 -0.11 -26.89 -2.61
CA ALA A 140 -1.17 -26.36 -3.47
C ALA A 140 -1.05 -24.84 -3.60
N HIS A 141 -0.90 -24.35 -4.83
CA HIS A 141 -0.68 -22.93 -5.11
C HIS A 141 -1.87 -22.12 -4.60
N SER A 142 -1.60 -21.19 -3.67
CA SER A 142 -2.52 -20.11 -3.34
C SER A 142 -2.82 -19.29 -4.60
N LYS A 143 -3.98 -18.64 -4.62
CA LYS A 143 -4.34 -17.73 -5.72
C LYS A 143 -3.28 -16.62 -5.79
N VAL A 144 -2.54 -16.59 -6.90
CA VAL A 144 -1.57 -15.55 -7.22
C VAL A 144 -2.19 -14.67 -8.29
N GLU A 145 -2.26 -13.37 -8.04
CA GLU A 145 -2.73 -12.37 -8.99
C GLU A 145 -1.55 -11.46 -9.37
N THR A 146 -1.25 -11.40 -10.66
CA THR A 146 -0.24 -10.50 -11.21
C THR A 146 -0.92 -9.20 -11.65
N ILE A 147 -0.54 -8.08 -11.04
CA ILE A 147 -1.01 -6.75 -11.42
C ILE A 147 0.12 -6.03 -12.16
N GLU A 148 -0.14 -5.71 -13.44
CA GLU A 148 0.80 -4.98 -14.30
C GLU A 148 0.68 -3.46 -14.13
N PRO A 149 1.74 -2.69 -14.44
CA PRO A 149 1.74 -1.22 -14.46
C PRO A 149 0.46 -0.59 -15.01
N GLN A 150 -0.19 0.24 -14.17
CA GLN A 150 -1.41 0.96 -14.53
C GLN A 150 -1.15 1.94 -15.67
N ALA A 151 -1.96 1.87 -16.74
CA ALA A 151 -1.85 2.75 -17.90
C ALA A 151 -2.47 4.13 -17.66
N ASP A 152 -3.42 4.23 -16.72
CA ASP A 152 -4.08 5.49 -16.41
C ASP A 152 -3.13 6.47 -15.68
N PRO A 153 -2.78 7.60 -16.30
CA PRO A 153 -1.83 8.56 -15.75
C PRO A 153 -2.32 9.25 -14.47
N ILE A 154 -3.62 9.20 -14.15
CA ILE A 154 -4.16 9.85 -12.94
C ILE A 154 -3.62 9.22 -11.66
N TRP A 155 -3.36 7.91 -11.65
CA TRP A 155 -2.78 7.19 -10.52
C TRP A 155 -1.36 7.65 -10.23
N ALA A 156 -0.54 7.73 -11.27
CA ALA A 156 0.81 8.27 -11.17
C ALA A 156 0.79 9.77 -10.77
N ALA A 157 -0.22 10.52 -11.21
CA ALA A 157 -0.40 11.93 -10.81
C ALA A 157 -0.75 12.06 -9.33
N TYR A 158 -1.57 11.17 -8.78
CA TYR A 158 -1.87 11.10 -7.36
C TYR A 158 -0.60 10.81 -6.54
N PHE A 159 0.19 9.82 -6.93
CA PHE A 159 1.49 9.53 -6.29
C PHE A 159 2.42 10.75 -6.29
N ARG A 160 2.59 11.41 -7.45
CA ARG A 160 3.42 12.62 -7.55
C ARG A 160 2.91 13.75 -6.65
N ALA A 161 1.60 13.93 -6.53
CA ALA A 161 1.01 14.92 -5.63
C ALA A 161 1.31 14.59 -4.16
N TRP A 162 1.16 13.32 -3.77
CA TRP A 162 1.51 12.86 -2.44
C TRP A 162 2.99 13.08 -2.13
N ARG A 163 3.90 12.66 -3.02
CA ARG A 163 5.35 12.81 -2.82
C ARG A 163 5.75 14.28 -2.64
N ARG A 164 5.23 15.18 -3.48
CA ARG A 164 5.45 16.63 -3.34
C ARG A 164 4.95 17.18 -2.00
N ALA A 165 3.76 16.75 -1.55
CA ALA A 165 3.20 17.20 -0.28
C ALA A 165 4.00 16.69 0.93
N VAL A 166 4.55 15.48 0.83
CA VAL A 166 5.48 14.91 1.81
C VAL A 166 6.81 15.69 1.81
N GLU A 167 7.38 15.99 0.64
CA GLU A 167 8.65 16.71 0.51
C GLU A 167 8.55 18.16 0.99
N ALA A 168 7.44 18.87 0.72
CA ALA A 168 7.22 20.25 1.16
C ALA A 168 7.12 20.43 2.69
N ARG A 169 7.07 19.32 3.45
CA ARG A 169 7.05 19.29 4.92
C ARG A 169 8.41 18.93 5.53
N SER A 170 9.47 18.90 4.72
CA SER A 170 10.83 18.51 5.12
C SER A 170 11.63 19.70 5.64
#